data_AF-A0A7C2L962-F1
#
_entry.id   AF-A0A7C2L962-F1
#
_cell.length_a   1.000
_cell.length_b   1.000
_cell.length_c   1.000
_cell.angle_alpha   90.00
_cell.angle_beta   90.00
_cell.angle_gamma   90.00
#
_symmetry.space_group_name_H-M   'P 1'
#
loop_
_entity.id
_entity.type
_entity.pdbx_description
1 polymer ?
#
loop_
_entity_poly.entity_id
_entity_poly.type
_entity_poly.pdbx_seq_one_letter_code
_entity_poly.pdbx_strand_id
1 'polypeptide(L)'
;MRADGVAFLGEAELLYLPGAPRGGRTCLWVSRRHRPLPVQLEELARVHGVSALLVVVRQLSGFPELLRLVDRYKPHVVVPVVRSDWVLRLARLNRAEVLAPKFETVYAGREPPESWDATRDWFEAAVEVKWRRGRKVRERVYRVKRFVCFVPLKPGEG
;
A
#
# COMPACT_ATOMS: atom_id res chain seq x y z
N MET A 1 10.39 7.53 -25.59
CA MET A 1 9.40 7.42 -24.50
C MET A 1 10.00 6.56 -23.41
N ARG A 2 10.49 7.14 -22.30
CA ARG A 2 11.05 6.36 -21.19
C ARG A 2 9.90 5.84 -20.34
N ALA A 3 9.82 4.52 -20.17
CA ALA A 3 8.92 3.88 -19.22
C ALA A 3 9.46 4.08 -17.79
N ASP A 4 9.50 5.33 -17.32
CA ASP A 4 9.94 5.71 -15.97
C ASP A 4 8.77 5.66 -14.97
N GLY A 5 7.94 4.62 -15.06
CA GLY A 5 6.63 4.56 -14.39
C GLY A 5 6.33 3.23 -13.70
N VAL A 6 7.31 2.57 -13.08
CA VAL A 6 7.01 1.46 -12.15
C VAL A 6 6.89 2.04 -10.74
N ALA A 7 5.69 2.45 -10.35
CA ALA A 7 5.40 2.91 -9.01
C ALA A 7 5.19 1.70 -8.09
N PHE A 8 6.26 1.16 -7.51
CA PHE A 8 6.21 0.04 -6.56
C PHE A 8 5.45 0.44 -5.27
N LEU A 9 4.13 0.32 -5.29
CA LEU A 9 3.31 0.35 -4.08
C LEU A 9 3.57 -0.95 -3.34
N GLY A 10 4.40 -0.89 -2.30
CA GLY A 10 4.49 -1.96 -1.31
C GLY A 10 3.11 -2.22 -0.71
N GLU A 11 2.89 -3.44 -0.24
CA GLU A 11 1.71 -3.89 0.51
C GLU A 11 1.42 -2.91 1.65
N ALA A 12 0.64 -1.88 1.36
CA ALA A 12 0.33 -0.82 2.30
C ALA A 12 -0.74 -1.32 3.25
N GLU A 13 -0.33 -1.89 4.37
CA GLU A 13 -1.21 -2.28 5.46
C GLU A 13 -1.88 -1.05 6.09
N LEU A 14 -3.10 -1.21 6.59
CA LEU A 14 -3.89 -0.19 7.30
C LEU A 14 -3.92 -0.56 8.79
N LEU A 15 -3.59 0.38 9.67
CA LEU A 15 -3.56 0.15 11.11
C LEU A 15 -4.55 1.06 11.84
N TYR A 16 -5.38 0.47 12.70
CA TYR A 16 -6.26 1.21 13.60
C TYR A 16 -5.62 1.40 14.96
N LEU A 17 -5.32 2.65 15.32
CA LEU A 17 -4.84 2.95 16.66
C LEU A 17 -6.04 3.06 17.63
N PRO A 18 -5.92 2.55 18.86
CA PRO A 18 -7.02 2.57 19.83
C PRO A 18 -7.45 4.00 20.20
N GLY A 19 -8.74 4.16 20.52
CA GLY A 19 -9.31 5.43 20.99
C GLY A 19 -9.99 6.30 19.93
N ALA A 20 -10.31 5.76 18.74
CA ALA A 20 -10.97 6.53 17.69
C ALA A 20 -12.40 6.98 18.08
N PRO A 21 -12.71 8.30 18.05
CA PRO A 21 -14.05 8.80 18.31
C PRO A 21 -15.03 8.42 17.19
N ARG A 22 -16.34 8.52 17.48
CA ARG A 22 -17.44 8.28 16.52
C ARG A 22 -17.53 9.33 15.40
N GLY A 23 -16.70 10.37 15.43
CA GLY A 23 -16.62 11.40 14.39
C GLY A 23 -15.23 11.44 13.77
N GLY A 24 -15.17 11.58 12.44
CA GLY A 24 -14.00 11.90 11.61
C GLY A 24 -12.64 11.36 12.06
N ARG A 25 -12.17 10.26 11.45
CA ARG A 25 -10.82 9.74 11.69
C ARG A 25 -9.76 10.58 10.98
N THR A 26 -8.58 10.65 11.57
CA THR A 26 -7.37 11.22 10.97
C THR A 26 -6.49 10.06 10.49
N CYS A 27 -6.02 10.14 9.25
CA CYS A 27 -5.12 9.14 8.68
C CYS A 27 -3.73 9.72 8.47
N LEU A 28 -2.70 9.02 8.94
CA LEU A 28 -1.31 9.28 8.62
C LEU A 28 -0.85 8.32 7.53
N TRP A 29 -0.68 8.83 6.32
CA TRP A 29 -0.06 8.10 5.22
C TRP A 29 1.44 8.34 5.20
N VAL A 30 2.23 7.28 5.30
CA VAL A 30 3.69 7.35 5.29
C VAL A 30 4.21 6.51 4.15
N SER A 31 4.92 7.13 3.20
CA SER A 31 5.54 6.41 2.09
C SER A 31 6.89 7.00 1.75
N ARG A 32 7.79 6.17 1.23
CA ARG A 32 9.05 6.66 0.67
C ARG A 32 8.85 7.50 -0.60
N ARG A 33 7.88 7.10 -1.44
CA ARG A 33 7.79 7.57 -2.84
C ARG A 33 6.37 7.82 -3.32
N HIS A 34 5.36 7.27 -2.65
CA HIS A 34 4.01 7.17 -3.20
C HIS A 34 3.00 7.97 -2.39
N ARG A 35 2.24 8.79 -3.09
CA ARG A 35 1.00 9.37 -2.55
C ARG A 35 -0.13 8.32 -2.65
N PRO A 36 -1.14 8.40 -1.78
CA PRO A 36 -2.34 7.59 -1.93
C PRO A 36 -3.00 7.80 -3.29
N LEU A 37 -3.53 6.73 -3.88
CA LEU A 37 -4.37 6.80 -5.07
C LEU A 37 -5.76 7.37 -4.72
N PRO A 38 -6.45 8.04 -5.66
CA PRO A 38 -7.80 8.55 -5.42
C PRO A 38 -8.78 7.50 -4.86
N VAL A 39 -8.77 6.29 -5.42
CA VAL A 39 -9.63 5.19 -4.94
C VAL A 39 -9.33 4.76 -3.50
N GLN A 40 -8.07 4.85 -3.06
CA GLN A 40 -7.69 4.56 -1.67
C GLN A 40 -8.20 5.65 -0.73
N LEU A 41 -8.19 6.91 -1.18
CA LEU A 41 -8.76 8.03 -0.42
C LEU A 41 -10.27 7.90 -0.29
N GLU A 42 -10.95 7.55 -1.37
CA GLU A 42 -12.40 7.30 -1.38
C GLU A 42 -12.77 6.16 -0.42
N GLU A 43 -12.02 5.06 -0.43
CA GLU A 43 -12.22 3.94 0.50
C GLU A 43 -11.94 4.35 1.96
N LEU A 44 -10.84 5.05 2.22
CA LEU A 44 -10.50 5.57 3.55
C LEU A 44 -11.61 6.47 4.10
N ALA A 45 -12.17 7.35 3.27
CA ALA A 45 -13.25 8.24 3.68
C ALA A 45 -14.56 7.47 3.92
N ARG A 46 -14.97 6.64 2.96
CA ARG A 46 -16.28 5.98 2.94
C ARG A 46 -16.39 4.83 3.92
N VAL A 47 -15.39 3.95 3.98
CA VAL A 47 -15.41 2.72 4.80
C VAL A 47 -14.75 2.96 6.14
N HIS A 48 -13.65 3.70 6.15
CA HIS A 48 -12.84 3.90 7.34
C HIS A 48 -13.11 5.24 8.04
N GLY A 49 -14.05 6.05 7.54
CA GLY A 49 -14.48 7.29 8.17
C GLY A 49 -13.38 8.34 8.29
N VAL A 50 -12.35 8.26 7.44
CA VAL A 50 -11.23 9.21 7.44
C VAL A 50 -11.70 10.53 6.84
N SER A 51 -11.66 11.58 7.65
CA SER A 51 -12.05 12.95 7.26
C SER A 51 -10.87 13.89 7.06
N ALA A 52 -9.70 13.50 7.56
CA ALA A 52 -8.47 14.28 7.45
C ALA A 52 -7.28 13.36 7.16
N LEU A 53 -6.45 13.78 6.20
CA LEU A 53 -5.31 13.01 5.74
C LEU A 53 -4.02 13.82 5.89
N LEU A 54 -3.05 13.25 6.59
CA LEU A 54 -1.69 13.74 6.63
C LEU A 54 -0.81 12.81 5.78
N VAL A 55 -0.15 13.38 4.76
CA VAL A 55 0.70 12.62 3.84
C VAL A 55 2.16 12.99 4.04
N VAL A 56 2.97 12.00 4.41
CA VAL A 56 4.43 12.08 4.51
C VAL A 56 5.04 11.25 3.39
N VAL A 57 5.53 11.92 2.33
CA VAL A 57 6.24 11.28 1.22
C VAL A 57 7.72 11.59 1.30
N ARG A 58 8.45 10.77 2.05
CA ARG A 58 9.92 10.84 2.14
C ARG A 58 10.50 9.55 2.69
N GLN A 59 11.79 9.36 2.48
CA GLN A 59 12.52 8.29 3.15
C GLN A 59 12.64 8.60 4.66
N LEU A 60 12.13 7.69 5.49
CA LEU A 60 12.37 7.72 6.93
C LEU A 60 13.77 7.16 7.23
N SER A 61 14.42 7.74 8.23
CA SER A 61 15.71 7.29 8.78
C SER A 61 15.61 5.95 9.52
N GLY A 62 14.43 5.60 10.03
CA GLY A 62 14.22 4.38 10.80
C GLY A 62 12.83 4.28 11.44
N PHE A 63 12.54 3.12 12.03
CA PHE A 63 11.32 2.88 12.80
C PHE A 63 11.07 3.93 13.92
N PRO A 64 12.10 4.41 14.66
CA PRO A 64 11.90 5.47 15.66
C PRO A 64 11.37 6.78 15.08
N GLU A 65 11.61 7.07 13.81
CA GLU A 65 11.02 8.22 13.14
C GLU A 65 9.53 8.02 12.87
N LEU A 66 9.12 6.82 12.45
CA LEU A 66 7.70 6.48 12.31
C LEU A 66 6.95 6.63 13.64
N LEU A 67 7.53 6.15 14.75
CA LEU A 67 6.95 6.34 16.08
C LEU A 67 6.79 7.81 16.45
N ARG A 68 7.80 8.64 16.18
CA ARG A 68 7.72 10.10 16.43
C ARG A 68 6.61 10.77 15.61
N LEU A 69 6.38 10.32 14.38
CA LEU A 69 5.26 10.83 13.57
C LEU A 69 3.92 10.41 14.16
N VAL A 70 3.77 9.16 14.58
CA VAL A 70 2.55 8.65 15.22
C VAL A 70 2.27 9.39 16.53
N ASP A 71 3.27 9.56 17.38
CA ASP A 71 3.13 10.27 18.66
C ASP A 71 2.82 11.76 18.47
N ARG A 72 3.49 12.42 17.51
CA ARG A 72 3.28 13.85 17.22
C ARG A 72 1.88 14.14 16.66
N TYR A 73 1.42 13.34 15.71
CA TYR A 73 0.18 13.61 14.98
C TYR A 73 -1.03 12.88 15.55
N LYS A 74 -0.81 11.92 16.46
CA LYS A 74 -1.82 11.09 17.11
C LYS A 74 -2.92 10.63 16.13
N PRO A 75 -2.55 10.01 15.00
CA PRO A 75 -3.52 9.62 14.00
C PRO A 75 -4.42 8.50 14.53
N HIS A 76 -5.64 8.40 14.02
CA HIS A 76 -6.52 7.27 14.32
C HIS A 76 -6.22 6.06 13.41
N VAL A 77 -5.75 6.35 12.20
CA VAL A 77 -5.44 5.38 11.16
C VAL A 77 -4.02 5.64 10.67
N VAL A 78 -3.22 4.59 10.48
CA VAL A 78 -1.90 4.71 9.85
C VAL A 78 -1.87 3.83 8.60
N VAL A 79 -1.39 4.38 7.48
CA VAL A 79 -1.08 3.61 6.27
C VAL A 79 0.41 3.74 5.99
N PRO A 80 1.24 2.84 6.54
CA PRO A 80 2.67 2.87 6.32
C PRO A 80 3.03 2.02 5.09
N VAL A 81 3.32 2.67 3.97
CA VAL A 81 3.95 2.09 2.77
C VAL A 81 5.45 1.98 3.01
N VAL A 82 5.81 1.18 4.02
CA VAL A 82 7.17 0.95 4.50
C VAL A 82 7.44 -0.56 4.56
N ARG A 83 8.53 -0.99 5.19
CA ARG A 83 8.82 -2.41 5.37
C ARG A 83 7.79 -3.07 6.30
N SER A 84 7.32 -4.27 5.94
CA SER A 84 6.30 -5.03 6.69
C SER A 84 6.69 -5.26 8.16
N ASP A 85 7.99 -5.44 8.46
CA ASP A 85 8.46 -5.61 9.84
C ASP A 85 8.17 -4.40 10.75
N TRP A 86 8.16 -3.19 10.19
CA TRP A 86 7.81 -1.99 10.94
C TRP A 86 6.32 -1.91 11.20
N VAL A 87 5.51 -2.39 10.26
CA VAL A 87 4.06 -2.35 10.39
C VAL A 87 3.59 -3.30 11.49
N LEU A 88 4.06 -4.55 11.46
CA LEU A 88 3.78 -5.53 12.51
C LEU A 88 4.27 -5.04 13.87
N ARG A 89 5.44 -4.39 13.94
CA ARG A 89 5.95 -3.82 15.19
C ARG A 89 5.10 -2.66 15.69
N LEU A 90 4.67 -1.75 14.82
CA LEU A 90 3.77 -0.65 15.18
C LEU A 90 2.43 -1.19 15.67
N ALA A 91 1.89 -2.22 15.00
CA ALA A 91 0.65 -2.86 15.38
C ALA A 91 0.71 -3.48 16.78
N ARG A 92 1.76 -4.27 17.05
CA ARG A 92 1.99 -4.87 18.37
C ARG A 92 2.11 -3.84 19.49
N LEU A 93 2.88 -2.78 19.27
CA LEU A 93 3.09 -1.72 20.27
C LEU A 93 1.79 -0.98 20.62
N ASN A 94 0.91 -0.80 19.64
CA ASN A 94 -0.33 -0.04 19.82
C ASN A 94 -1.56 -0.92 20.03
N ARG A 95 -1.40 -2.25 20.07
CA ARG A 95 -2.53 -3.21 20.05
C ARG A 95 -3.51 -2.90 18.92
N ALA A 96 -2.96 -2.54 17.76
CA ALA A 96 -3.73 -2.11 16.60
C ALA A 96 -4.24 -3.31 15.80
N GLU A 97 -5.44 -3.16 15.23
CA GLU A 97 -5.90 -4.04 14.16
C GLU A 97 -5.17 -3.69 12.86
N VAL A 98 -4.75 -4.72 12.11
CA VAL A 98 -4.06 -4.58 10.82
C VAL A 98 -4.96 -5.14 9.72
N LEU A 99 -5.25 -4.32 8.72
CA LEU A 99 -5.88 -4.75 7.48
C LEU A 99 -4.85 -4.73 6.34
N ALA A 100 -4.77 -5.79 5.55
CA ALA A 100 -4.00 -5.80 4.31
C ALA A 100 -4.81 -5.22 3.15
N PRO A 101 -4.14 -4.58 2.18
CA PRO A 101 -4.79 -4.16 0.95
C PRO A 101 -5.09 -5.39 0.08
N LYS A 102 -6.35 -5.55 -0.34
CA LYS A 102 -6.77 -6.55 -1.31
C LYS A 102 -6.67 -5.97 -2.72
N PHE A 103 -6.01 -6.72 -3.61
CA PHE A 103 -5.93 -6.42 -5.02
C PHE A 103 -6.52 -7.54 -5.87
N GLU A 104 -7.10 -7.18 -7.01
CA GLU A 104 -7.58 -8.12 -8.03
C GLU A 104 -6.83 -7.92 -9.34
N THR A 105 -6.39 -9.02 -9.98
CA THR A 105 -5.73 -8.94 -11.28
C THR A 105 -6.80 -8.81 -12.36
N VAL A 106 -6.73 -7.74 -13.15
CA VAL A 106 -7.65 -7.54 -14.28
C VAL A 106 -7.03 -7.84 -15.63
N TYR A 107 -5.70 -7.85 -15.69
CA TYR A 107 -4.96 -8.11 -16.91
C TYR A 107 -3.66 -8.81 -16.55
N ALA A 108 -3.36 -9.85 -17.31
CA ALA A 108 -2.10 -10.55 -17.30
C ALA A 108 -1.73 -10.85 -18.76
N GLY A 109 -0.66 -10.25 -19.24
CA GLY A 109 -0.28 -10.35 -20.65
C GLY A 109 1.23 -10.26 -20.87
N ARG A 110 1.67 -10.62 -22.08
CA ARG A 110 3.08 -10.51 -22.49
C ARG A 110 3.42 -9.17 -23.13
N GLU A 111 2.39 -8.42 -23.53
CA GLU A 111 2.50 -7.09 -24.12
C GLU A 111 1.90 -6.07 -23.16
N PRO A 112 2.42 -4.83 -23.14
CA PRO A 112 1.81 -3.77 -22.35
C PRO A 112 0.42 -3.44 -22.93
N PRO A 113 -0.56 -3.08 -22.11
CA PRO A 113 -1.86 -2.62 -22.60
C PRO A 113 -1.71 -1.38 -23.49
N GLU A 114 -2.54 -1.28 -24.54
CA GLU A 114 -2.48 -0.21 -25.55
C GLU A 114 -2.75 1.18 -24.98
N SER A 115 -3.49 1.29 -23.86
CA SER A 115 -3.63 2.55 -23.14
C SER A 115 -3.43 2.37 -21.64
N TRP A 116 -2.57 3.23 -21.10
CA TRP A 116 -2.44 3.51 -19.67
C TRP A 116 -3.32 4.70 -19.26
N ASP A 117 -4.17 5.25 -20.15
CA ASP A 117 -4.98 6.43 -19.81
C ASP A 117 -6.29 6.07 -19.08
N ALA A 118 -6.71 4.80 -19.12
CA ALA A 118 -7.67 4.24 -18.16
C ALA A 118 -7.05 4.01 -16.76
N THR A 119 -5.79 4.40 -16.57
CA THR A 119 -4.90 3.87 -15.54
C THR A 119 -4.72 4.79 -14.32
N ARG A 120 -5.84 5.38 -13.85
CA ARG A 120 -5.86 6.13 -12.58
C ARG A 120 -5.67 5.22 -11.35
N ASP A 121 -5.95 3.93 -11.52
CA ASP A 121 -6.24 2.98 -10.43
C ASP A 121 -5.40 1.66 -10.45
N TRP A 122 -4.27 1.57 -11.18
CA TRP A 122 -3.64 0.26 -11.44
C TRP A 122 -2.11 0.13 -11.25
N PHE A 123 -1.67 -1.10 -10.97
CA PHE A 123 -0.28 -1.42 -10.57
C PHE A 123 0.32 -2.72 -11.19
N GLU A 124 1.65 -2.66 -11.40
CA GLU A 124 2.72 -3.70 -11.51
C GLU A 124 3.06 -4.43 -12.82
N ALA A 125 4.05 -3.93 -13.57
CA ALA A 125 4.80 -4.76 -14.52
C ALA A 125 5.65 -5.80 -13.76
N ALA A 126 5.29 -7.09 -13.84
CA ALA A 126 6.04 -8.18 -13.24
C ALA A 126 7.03 -8.80 -14.25
N VAL A 127 8.13 -9.37 -13.75
CA VAL A 127 9.05 -10.17 -14.58
C VAL A 127 8.95 -11.59 -14.08
N GLU A 128 8.43 -12.48 -14.91
CA GLU A 128 8.39 -13.90 -14.62
C GLU A 128 9.71 -14.54 -15.03
N VAL A 129 10.27 -15.34 -14.12
CA VAL A 129 11.53 -16.04 -14.37
C VAL A 129 11.22 -17.52 -14.57
N LYS A 130 11.51 -18.04 -15.75
CA LYS A 130 11.31 -19.45 -16.11
C LYS A 130 12.64 -20.12 -16.41
N TRP A 131 12.78 -21.40 -16.10
CA TRP A 131 13.90 -22.22 -16.55
C TRP A 131 13.49 -22.97 -17.81
N ARG A 132 14.20 -22.77 -18.92
CA ARG A 132 14.01 -23.51 -20.17
C ARG A 132 15.34 -24.11 -20.63
N ARG A 133 15.38 -25.43 -20.83
CA ARG A 133 16.58 -26.17 -21.28
C ARG A 133 17.83 -25.83 -20.45
N GLY A 134 17.71 -25.81 -19.12
CA GLY A 134 18.81 -25.48 -18.22
C GLY A 134 19.24 -24.00 -18.20
N ARG A 135 18.55 -23.11 -18.92
CA ARG A 135 18.83 -21.66 -18.93
C ARG A 135 17.71 -20.89 -18.23
N LYS A 136 18.11 -19.87 -17.46
CA LYS A 136 17.20 -18.91 -16.82
C LYS A 136 16.72 -17.90 -17.86
N VAL A 137 15.45 -17.96 -18.22
CA VAL A 137 14.78 -17.03 -19.14
C VAL A 137 13.94 -16.06 -18.32
N ARG A 138 14.12 -14.76 -18.55
CA ARG A 138 13.28 -13.70 -17.97
C ARG A 138 12.23 -13.32 -19.01
N GLU A 139 10.98 -13.71 -18.79
CA GLU A 139 9.85 -13.25 -19.59
C GLU A 139 9.22 -12.05 -18.88
N ARG A 140 9.05 -10.93 -19.58
CA ARG A 140 8.27 -9.81 -19.04
C ARG A 140 6.79 -10.20 -19.11
N VAL A 141 6.10 -10.11 -17.97
CA VAL A 141 4.67 -10.37 -17.86
C VAL A 141 4.04 -9.15 -17.22
N TYR A 142 3.28 -8.40 -18.01
CA TYR A 142 2.54 -7.26 -17.51
C TYR A 142 1.36 -7.79 -16.71
N ARG A 143 1.31 -7.42 -15.42
CA ARG A 143 0.14 -7.63 -14.59
C ARG A 143 -0.46 -6.27 -14.31
N VAL A 144 -1.77 -6.20 -14.26
CA VAL A 144 -2.47 -4.98 -13.88
C VAL A 144 -3.39 -5.37 -12.76
N LYS A 145 -3.10 -4.82 -11.58
CA LYS A 145 -3.86 -5.05 -10.36
C LYS A 145 -4.73 -3.83 -10.04
N ARG A 146 -6.00 -4.07 -9.72
CA ARG A 146 -6.94 -3.08 -9.18
C ARG A 146 -6.93 -3.16 -7.67
N PHE A 147 -6.88 -2.01 -6.99
CA PHE A 147 -7.20 -1.98 -5.57
C PHE A 147 -8.70 -2.27 -5.38
N VAL A 148 -9.03 -3.14 -4.42
CA VAL A 148 -10.41 -3.51 -4.11
C VAL A 148 -10.86 -2.86 -2.81
N CYS A 149 -10.18 -3.19 -1.71
CA CYS A 149 -10.49 -2.73 -0.36
C CYS A 149 -9.36 -3.10 0.60
N PHE A 150 -9.51 -2.78 1.88
CA PHE A 150 -8.71 -3.34 2.96
C PHE A 150 -9.44 -4.52 3.64
N VAL A 151 -8.73 -5.61 3.95
CA VAL A 151 -9.28 -6.82 4.59
C VAL A 151 -8.45 -7.23 5.81
N PRO A 152 -9.04 -7.82 6.86
CA PRO A 152 -8.29 -8.27 8.04
C PRO A 152 -7.15 -9.23 7.67
N LEU A 153 -5.97 -9.00 8.24
CA LEU A 153 -4.84 -9.92 8.10
C LEU A 153 -5.19 -11.25 8.81
N LYS A 154 -5.15 -12.38 8.10
CA LYS A 154 -5.37 -13.68 8.75
C LYS A 154 -4.17 -14.03 9.63
N PRO A 155 -4.37 -14.72 10.78
CA PRO A 155 -3.25 -15.19 11.59
C PRO A 155 -2.33 -16.10 10.75
N GLY A 156 -1.05 -15.71 10.62
CA GLY A 156 -0.03 -16.48 9.90
C GLY A 156 0.31 -16.02 8.49
N GLU A 157 -0.36 -15.01 7.94
CA GLU A 157 0.01 -14.35 6.68
C GLU A 157 0.83 -13.08 7.01
N GLY A 158 2.16 -13.20 7.19
CA GLY A 158 3.05 -12.06 7.47
C GLY A 158 4.53 -12.41 7.47
#